data_AF-A0A9Q0Y6G9-F1
#
_entry.id   AF-A0A9Q0Y6G9-F1
#
_cell.length_a   1.000
_cell.length_b   1.000
_cell.length_c   1.000
_cell.angle_alpha   90.00
_cell.angle_beta   90.00
_cell.angle_gamma   90.00
#
_symmetry.space_group_name_H-M   'P 1'
#
loop_
_entity.id
_entity.type
_entity.pdbx_description
1 polymer ?
#
loop_
_entity_poly.entity_id
_entity_poly.type
_entity_poly.pdbx_seq_one_letter_code
_entity_poly.pdbx_strand_id
1 'polypeptide(L)'
;EYSTLPNSIVLKRAGISSMYTILKQRCLHWFGHVVRMDDGRIPKDLLYDELVQRNCPRGRPQLRYKDICKRDLKVLGMNLNRWETLTSNRTVLRQKIMVYINLKRHLSNRQRKRGRHGNNETRGLGKKENTSVPSV
;
A
#
# COMPACT_ATOMS: atom_id res chain seq x y z
N GLU A 1 4.91 -6.15 41.11
CA GLU A 1 4.60 -6.84 39.84
C GLU A 1 4.43 -5.79 38.74
N TYR A 2 5.12 -5.91 37.59
CA TYR A 2 4.94 -4.99 36.47
C TYR A 2 4.08 -5.64 35.40
N SER A 3 2.78 -5.34 35.40
CA SER A 3 1.86 -5.76 34.35
C SER A 3 2.29 -5.15 33.01
N THR A 4 2.59 -5.98 32.01
CA THR A 4 3.08 -5.53 30.70
C THR A 4 2.05 -4.65 29.97
N LEU A 5 2.22 -3.33 30.08
CA LEU A 5 1.36 -2.36 29.40
C LEU A 5 1.61 -2.42 27.88
N PRO A 6 0.59 -2.68 27.04
CA PRO A 6 0.77 -2.72 25.60
C PRO A 6 1.06 -1.31 25.04
N ASN A 7 1.97 -1.22 24.09
CA ASN A 7 2.41 0.05 23.46
C ASN A 7 1.26 0.92 22.92
N SER A 8 0.12 0.33 22.56
CA SER A 8 -1.08 1.07 22.15
C SER A 8 -1.67 1.93 23.27
N ILE A 9 -1.62 1.49 24.53
CA ILE A 9 -2.08 2.27 25.69
C ILE A 9 -1.08 3.38 26.00
N VAL A 10 0.22 3.08 25.94
CA VAL A 10 1.29 4.08 26.16
C VAL A 10 1.19 5.22 25.16
N LEU A 11 1.10 4.91 23.86
CA LEU A 11 0.94 5.90 22.79
C LEU A 11 -0.36 6.71 22.94
N LYS A 12 -1.48 6.07 23.32
CA LYS A 12 -2.76 6.76 23.56
C LYS A 12 -2.67 7.73 24.75
N ARG A 13 -2.04 7.33 25.86
CA ARG A 13 -1.83 8.18 27.05
C ARG A 13 -0.93 9.37 26.74
N ALA A 14 0.12 9.17 25.93
CA ALA A 14 1.02 10.25 25.51
C ALA A 14 0.45 11.16 24.40
N GLY A 15 -0.68 10.81 23.78
CA GLY A 15 -1.24 11.51 22.61
C GLY A 15 -0.44 11.34 21.30
N ILE A 16 0.62 10.53 21.32
CA ILE A 16 1.59 10.37 20.23
C ILE A 16 1.10 9.37 19.19
N SER A 17 1.21 9.74 17.91
CA SER A 17 0.93 8.86 16.78
C SER A 17 1.90 7.67 16.73
N SER A 18 1.40 6.46 16.45
CA SER A 18 2.28 5.28 16.27
C SER A 18 3.33 5.50 15.17
N MET A 19 4.50 4.86 15.29
CA MET A 19 5.57 4.89 14.29
C MET A 19 5.03 4.59 12.87
N TYR A 20 4.15 3.59 12.73
CA TYR A 20 3.52 3.26 11.45
C TYR A 20 2.65 4.40 10.89
N THR A 21 1.99 5.19 11.74
CA THR A 21 1.21 6.36 11.32
C THR A 21 2.15 7.46 10.78
N ILE A 22 3.26 7.71 11.48
CA ILE A 22 4.29 8.70 11.10
C ILE A 22 4.96 8.32 9.78
N LEU A 23 5.34 7.04 9.61
CA LEU A 23 5.95 6.55 8.37
C LEU A 23 4.99 6.71 7.18
N LYS A 24 3.72 6.35 7.33
CA LYS A 24 2.69 6.53 6.28
C LYS A 24 2.52 8.00 5.89
N GLN A 25 2.47 8.91 6.86
CA GLN A 25 2.42 10.35 6.61
C GLN A 25 3.61 10.82 5.78
N ARG A 26 4.84 10.44 6.17
CA ARG A 26 6.07 10.81 5.46
C ARG A 26 6.09 10.25 4.03
N CYS A 27 5.75 8.98 3.84
CA CYS A 27 5.68 8.37 2.52
C CYS A 27 4.69 9.10 1.60
N LEU A 28 3.48 9.40 2.09
CA LEU A 28 2.46 10.08 1.28
C LEU A 28 2.82 11.55 0.97
N HIS A 29 3.49 12.25 1.88
CA HIS A 29 4.04 13.59 1.60
C HIS A 29 5.12 13.56 0.52
N TRP A 30 6.08 12.63 0.61
CA TRP A 30 7.13 12.47 -0.39
C TRP A 30 6.55 12.05 -1.75
N PHE A 31 5.67 11.06 -1.76
CA PHE A 31 4.98 10.59 -2.96
C PHE A 31 4.24 11.72 -3.69
N GLY A 32 3.44 12.51 -2.96
CA GLY A 32 2.78 13.68 -3.56
C GLY A 32 3.76 14.77 -4.01
N HIS A 33 4.93 14.90 -3.38
CA HIS A 33 5.97 15.81 -3.87
C HIS A 33 6.55 15.35 -5.19
N VAL A 34 6.88 14.06 -5.33
CA VAL A 34 7.40 13.46 -6.57
C VAL A 34 6.38 13.53 -7.71
N VAL A 35 5.09 13.26 -7.46
CA VAL A 35 4.03 13.40 -8.47
C VAL A 35 3.91 14.85 -8.99
N ARG A 36 4.23 15.86 -8.15
CA ARG A 36 4.24 17.28 -8.51
C ARG A 36 5.57 17.78 -9.07
N MET A 37 6.59 16.94 -9.21
CA MET A 37 7.80 17.33 -9.93
C MET A 37 7.52 17.42 -11.43
N ASP A 38 8.36 18.17 -12.13
CA ASP A 38 8.40 18.15 -13.60
C ASP A 38 8.80 16.74 -14.10
N ASP A 39 8.36 16.39 -15.30
CA ASP A 39 8.76 15.15 -15.97
C ASP A 39 10.22 15.21 -16.43
N GLY A 40 10.92 14.06 -16.47
CA GLY A 40 12.37 14.02 -16.72
C GLY A 40 13.24 14.28 -15.48
N ARG A 41 12.64 14.33 -14.28
CA ARG A 41 13.39 14.30 -13.02
C ARG A 41 13.49 12.85 -12.53
N ILE A 42 14.73 12.39 -12.32
CA ILE A 42 15.09 11.03 -11.84
C ILE A 42 14.12 10.44 -10.78
N PRO A 43 13.68 11.16 -9.71
CA PRO A 43 12.76 10.59 -8.73
C PRO A 43 11.35 10.33 -9.27
N LYS A 44 10.86 11.15 -10.19
CA LYS A 44 9.56 10.99 -10.85
C LYS A 44 9.66 9.92 -11.91
N ASP A 45 10.71 9.94 -12.71
CA ASP A 45 10.98 8.92 -13.71
C ASP A 45 11.06 7.54 -13.03
N LEU A 46 11.88 7.37 -11.98
CA LEU A 46 11.95 6.13 -11.18
C LEU A 46 10.62 5.70 -10.52
N LEU A 47 9.71 6.65 -10.24
CA LEU A 47 8.39 6.34 -9.70
C LEU A 47 7.43 5.84 -10.80
N TYR A 48 7.63 6.28 -12.03
CA TYR A 48 6.80 5.93 -13.18
C TYR A 48 7.40 4.84 -14.07
N ASP A 49 8.70 4.59 -13.93
CA ASP A 49 9.48 3.63 -14.69
C ASP A 49 8.87 2.23 -14.62
N GLU A 50 8.32 1.84 -15.76
CA GLU A 50 7.99 0.46 -16.01
C GLU A 50 9.26 -0.23 -16.46
N LEU A 51 10.01 -0.76 -15.48
CA LEU A 51 11.10 -1.73 -15.74
C LEU A 51 10.59 -2.81 -16.69
N VAL A 52 10.91 -2.64 -17.98
CA VAL A 52 10.28 -3.30 -19.14
C VAL A 52 10.37 -4.83 -19.03
N GLN A 53 11.35 -5.33 -18.29
CA GLN A 53 11.50 -6.74 -17.97
C GLN A 53 11.82 -6.94 -16.49
N ARG A 54 10.81 -7.32 -15.70
CA ARG A 54 11.08 -8.12 -14.49
C ARG A 54 9.99 -9.15 -14.25
N ASN A 55 10.29 -10.38 -14.64
CA ASN A 55 9.50 -11.56 -14.32
C ASN A 55 9.44 -11.68 -12.77
N CYS A 56 8.32 -11.27 -12.16
CA CYS A 56 8.21 -11.24 -10.70
C CYS A 56 8.07 -12.68 -10.17
N PRO A 57 8.95 -13.14 -9.26
CA PRO A 57 8.90 -14.52 -8.78
C PRO A 57 7.57 -14.80 -8.07
N ARG A 58 6.95 -15.94 -8.42
CA ARG A 58 5.68 -16.37 -7.81
C ARG A 58 5.85 -16.53 -6.30
N GLY A 59 4.91 -16.00 -5.52
CA GLY A 59 4.95 -16.00 -4.05
C GLY A 59 4.83 -14.60 -3.48
N ARG A 60 5.88 -14.10 -2.82
CA ARG A 60 5.89 -12.78 -2.18
C ARG A 60 6.96 -11.84 -2.80
N PRO A 61 6.70 -11.25 -3.99
CA PRO A 61 7.51 -10.16 -4.51
C PRO A 61 7.70 -9.04 -3.48
N GLN A 62 8.85 -8.37 -3.52
CA GLN A 62 9.00 -7.10 -2.81
C GLN A 62 8.06 -6.07 -3.45
N LEU A 63 7.34 -5.33 -2.62
CA LEU A 63 6.42 -4.30 -3.06
C LEU A 63 7.19 -3.08 -3.56
N ARG A 64 6.80 -2.54 -4.73
CA ARG A 64 7.37 -1.28 -5.21
C ARG A 64 6.92 -0.15 -4.28
N TYR A 65 7.68 0.93 -4.21
CA TYR A 65 7.32 2.10 -3.40
C TYR A 65 5.94 2.66 -3.80
N LYS A 66 5.65 2.69 -5.10
CA LYS A 66 4.34 3.03 -5.68
C LYS A 66 3.20 2.16 -5.13
N ASP A 67 3.43 0.87 -4.91
CA ASP A 67 2.42 -0.06 -4.38
C ASP A 67 2.16 0.13 -2.89
N ILE A 68 3.20 0.49 -2.13
CA ILE A 68 3.07 0.87 -0.71
C ILE A 68 2.22 2.14 -0.61
N CYS A 69 2.51 3.15 -1.43
CA CYS A 69 1.74 4.39 -1.47
C CYS A 69 0.30 4.14 -1.93
N LYS A 70 0.06 3.38 -3.01
CA LYS A 70 -1.29 2.98 -3.46
C LYS A 70 -2.07 2.25 -2.37
N ARG A 71 -1.44 1.35 -1.60
CA ARG A 71 -2.08 0.71 -0.44
C ARG A 71 -2.49 1.73 0.60
N ASP A 72 -1.62 2.67 0.93
CA ASP A 72 -1.88 3.65 1.98
C ASP A 72 -2.96 4.66 1.56
N LEU A 73 -2.95 5.10 0.29
CA LEU A 73 -4.02 5.87 -0.34
C LEU A 73 -5.37 5.12 -0.32
N LYS A 74 -5.37 3.79 -0.48
CA LYS A 74 -6.60 2.97 -0.33
C LYS A 74 -7.12 2.98 1.11
N VAL A 75 -6.26 3.01 2.13
CA VAL A 75 -6.69 3.18 3.54
C VAL A 75 -7.26 4.58 3.78
N LEU A 76 -6.88 5.59 3.00
CA LEU A 76 -7.46 6.94 2.99
C LEU A 76 -8.82 7.03 2.26
N GLY A 77 -9.38 5.92 1.79
CA GLY A 77 -10.62 5.91 1.02
C GLY A 77 -10.50 6.60 -0.35
N MET A 78 -9.31 6.62 -0.96
CA MET A 78 -9.12 7.17 -2.30
C MET A 78 -9.14 6.08 -3.38
N ASN A 79 -9.85 6.37 -4.46
CA ASN A 79 -9.95 5.47 -5.62
C ASN A 79 -8.63 5.43 -6.39
N LEU A 80 -8.17 4.22 -6.73
CA LEU A 80 -6.91 3.98 -7.47
C LEU A 80 -6.92 4.51 -8.92
N ASN A 81 -8.03 5.06 -9.39
CA ASN A 81 -8.15 5.65 -10.73
C ASN A 81 -8.01 7.19 -10.73
N ARG A 82 -8.00 7.83 -9.55
CA ARG A 82 -7.94 9.31 -9.40
C ARG A 82 -6.89 9.80 -8.40
N TRP A 83 -5.98 8.92 -7.95
CA TRP A 83 -5.00 9.30 -6.92
C TRP A 83 -3.99 10.33 -7.41
N GLU A 84 -3.57 10.29 -8.68
CA GLU A 84 -2.61 11.25 -9.24
C GLU A 84 -3.11 12.68 -9.09
N THR A 85 -4.28 12.98 -9.65
CA THR A 85 -4.97 14.27 -9.52
C THR A 85 -5.13 14.72 -8.05
N LEU A 86 -5.45 13.79 -7.14
CA LEU A 86 -5.59 14.06 -5.71
C LEU A 86 -4.24 14.33 -5.02
N THR A 87 -3.16 13.70 -5.48
CA THR A 87 -1.79 13.94 -4.96
C THR A 87 -1.13 15.19 -5.56
N SER A 88 -1.51 15.56 -6.78
CA SER A 88 -1.13 16.84 -7.41
C SER A 88 -1.71 18.03 -6.66
N ASN A 89 -2.90 17.92 -6.07
CA ASN A 89 -3.44 18.96 -5.20
C ASN A 89 -2.84 18.89 -3.78
N ARG A 90 -1.90 19.81 -3.48
CA ARG A 90 -1.17 19.89 -2.19
C ARG A 90 -2.10 20.10 -0.98
N THR A 91 -3.18 20.87 -1.09
CA THR A 91 -4.06 21.18 0.05
C THR A 91 -4.97 19.99 0.36
N VAL A 92 -5.60 19.40 -0.66
CA VAL A 92 -6.45 18.21 -0.54
C VAL A 92 -5.67 17.02 0.01
N LEU A 93 -4.44 16.79 -0.48
CA LEU A 93 -3.57 15.72 0.03
C LEU A 93 -3.24 15.92 1.51
N ARG A 94 -2.86 17.15 1.92
CA ARG A 94 -2.57 17.48 3.33
C ARG A 94 -3.78 17.28 4.23
N GLN A 95 -4.96 17.76 3.81
CA GLN A 95 -6.22 17.60 4.56
C GLN A 95 -6.55 16.11 4.77
N LYS A 96 -6.52 15.29 3.70
CA LYS A 96 -6.78 13.84 3.81
C LYS A 96 -5.79 13.11 4.72
N ILE A 97 -4.51 13.48 4.66
CA ILE A 97 -3.47 12.92 5.54
C ILE A 97 -3.72 13.31 7.00
N MET A 98 -4.06 14.57 7.29
CA MET A 98 -4.40 15.04 8.65
C MET A 98 -5.61 14.30 9.22
N VAL A 99 -6.71 14.21 8.47
CA VAL A 99 -7.92 13.48 8.88
C VAL A 99 -7.60 12.03 9.22
N TYR A 100 -6.76 11.37 8.42
CA TYR A 100 -6.34 9.99 8.68
C TYR A 100 -5.44 9.82 9.91
N ILE A 101 -4.49 10.73 10.14
CA ILE A 101 -3.65 10.69 11.35
C ILE A 101 -4.53 10.83 12.59
N ASN A 102 -5.50 11.74 12.56
CA ASN A 102 -6.46 11.93 13.64
C ASN A 102 -7.32 10.66 13.83
N LEU A 103 -7.92 10.13 12.77
CA LEU A 103 -8.69 8.87 12.81
C LEU A 103 -7.86 7.69 13.39
N LYS A 104 -6.58 7.58 13.01
CA LYS A 104 -5.66 6.56 13.53
C LYS A 104 -5.11 6.84 14.93
N ARG A 105 -5.27 8.05 15.47
CA ARG A 105 -4.99 8.35 16.89
C ARG A 105 -6.10 7.80 17.79
N HIS A 106 -7.35 7.79 17.32
CA HIS A 106 -8.50 7.29 18.09
C HIS A 106 -8.73 5.77 17.96
N LEU A 107 -8.42 5.16 16.81
CA LEU A 107 -8.59 3.72 16.59
C LEU A 107 -7.44 2.89 17.17
N SER A 108 -7.75 1.99 18.10
CA SER A 108 -6.80 0.99 18.63
C SER A 108 -6.27 0.07 17.52
N ASN A 109 -4.95 -0.10 17.45
CA ASN A 109 -4.26 -0.87 16.41
C ASN A 109 -4.49 -2.40 16.55
N ARG A 110 -5.64 -2.91 16.09
CA ARG A 110 -5.84 -4.34 15.78
C ARG A 110 -5.20 -4.68 14.42
N GLN A 111 -3.89 -4.89 14.42
CA GLN A 111 -3.05 -5.27 13.26
C GLN A 111 -1.89 -6.14 13.82
N ARG A 112 -1.61 -7.40 13.41
CA ARG A 112 -2.17 -8.29 12.38
C ARG A 112 -2.03 -9.77 12.84
N LYS A 113 -3.10 -10.43 13.31
CA LYS A 113 -3.09 -11.89 13.62
C LYS A 113 -4.14 -12.72 12.87
N ARG A 114 -4.81 -12.14 11.85
CA ARG A 114 -5.77 -12.82 10.96
C ARG A 114 -5.31 -12.62 9.51
N GLY A 115 -5.15 -13.71 8.76
CA GLY A 115 -4.47 -13.74 7.45
C GLY A 115 -3.50 -14.92 7.22
N ARG A 116 -3.59 -15.97 8.05
CA ARG A 116 -3.05 -17.32 7.80
C ARG A 116 -4.24 -18.27 8.03
N HIS A 117 -4.49 -19.21 7.12
CA HIS A 117 -5.81 -19.81 6.82
C HIS A 117 -6.77 -18.83 6.12
N GLY A 118 -7.37 -19.18 4.99
CA GLY A 118 -7.14 -20.33 4.11
C GLY A 118 -8.05 -20.20 2.88
N ASN A 119 -7.59 -20.62 1.69
CA ASN A 119 -8.40 -20.76 0.48
C ASN A 119 -7.65 -21.69 -0.48
N ASN A 120 -7.77 -23.00 -0.24
CA ASN A 120 -7.16 -24.07 -1.04
C ASN A 120 -8.24 -24.86 -1.82
N GLU A 121 -9.36 -24.22 -2.15
CA GLU A 121 -10.53 -24.87 -2.76
C GLU A 121 -11.00 -24.12 -4.01
N THR A 122 -10.29 -24.34 -5.12
CA THR A 122 -10.82 -24.41 -6.51
C THR A 122 -9.65 -24.72 -7.44
N ARG A 123 -9.12 -25.95 -7.35
CA ARG A 123 -8.11 -26.49 -8.29
C ARG A 123 -8.51 -27.89 -8.73
N GLY A 124 -9.68 -27.96 -9.36
CA GLY A 124 -10.24 -29.17 -9.95
C GLY A 124 -11.39 -28.77 -10.86
N LEU A 125 -11.10 -28.69 -12.17
CA LEU A 125 -11.99 -28.86 -13.32
C LEU A 125 -11.16 -28.49 -14.57
N GLY A 126 -10.86 -29.50 -15.40
CA GLY A 126 -9.86 -29.39 -16.45
C GLY A 126 -10.34 -28.67 -17.71
N LYS A 127 -9.40 -28.41 -18.61
CA LYS A 127 -9.68 -28.22 -20.05
C LYS A 127 -8.79 -29.17 -20.85
N LYS A 128 -9.38 -29.71 -21.91
CA LYS A 128 -8.86 -30.83 -22.71
C LYS A 128 -7.80 -30.33 -23.68
N GLU A 129 -6.72 -31.07 -23.84
CA GLU A 129 -5.77 -30.90 -24.94
C GLU A 129 -6.24 -31.76 -26.11
N ASN A 130 -6.81 -31.11 -27.14
CA ASN A 130 -7.21 -31.74 -28.38
C ASN A 130 -6.49 -31.04 -29.54
N THR A 131 -5.36 -31.59 -29.99
CA THR A 131 -4.79 -31.26 -31.30
C THR A 131 -4.37 -32.55 -31.99
N SER A 132 -5.12 -32.97 -33.00
CA SER A 132 -4.81 -34.16 -33.80
C SER A 132 -3.61 -33.93 -34.73
N VAL A 133 -2.79 -34.98 -34.82
CA VAL A 133 -1.87 -35.36 -35.91
C VAL A 133 -2.42 -36.72 -36.41
N PRO A 134 -2.32 -37.20 -37.68
CA PRO A 134 -1.37 -36.93 -38.79
C PRO A 134 -2.09 -36.37 -40.04
N SER A 135 -1.64 -36.43 -41.31
CA SER A 135 -0.51 -37.09 -42.04
C SER A 135 -0.22 -36.28 -43.34
N VAL A 136 0.73 -36.56 -44.25
CA VAL A 136 1.70 -37.65 -44.59
C VAL A 136 3.03 -36.99 -44.92
#